data_AF-A0A0N4UH62-F1
#
_entry.id   AF-A0A0N4UH62-F1
#
_cell.length_a   1.000
_cell.length_b   1.000
_cell.length_c   1.000
_cell.angle_alpha   90.00
_cell.angle_beta   90.00
_cell.angle_gamma   90.00
#
_symmetry.space_group_name_H-M   'P 1'
#
loop_
_entity.id
_entity.type
_entity.pdbx_description
1 polymer ?
#
loop_
_entity_poly.entity_id
_entity_poly.type
_entity_poly.pdbx_seq_one_letter_code
_entity_poly.pdbx_strand_id
1 'polypeptide(L)'
;LWLLSTQMDFGIIEKVLDDHVSCKSSCDFYSVLGCSRNATTEQILAEYRARVRSYHPDTSSTSDLSNERFLKLQEAKEVLSDEKMRKEYNKWLDSSIAVPWKLWLEHNGLSMV
;
A
#
# COMPACT_ATOMS: atom_id res chain seq x y z
N LEU A 1 34.99 -15.43 -22.56
CA LEU A 1 33.69 -15.99 -22.16
C LEU A 1 33.41 -15.64 -20.70
N TRP A 2 32.88 -14.44 -20.48
CA TRP A 2 32.09 -14.07 -19.30
C TRP A 2 30.83 -13.43 -19.88
N LEU A 3 29.71 -14.10 -19.66
CA LEU A 3 28.40 -13.82 -20.22
C LEU A 3 27.79 -12.55 -19.60
N LEU A 4 27.16 -11.75 -20.47
CA LEU A 4 26.06 -10.82 -20.21
C LEU A 4 25.82 -10.46 -18.73
N SER A 5 26.43 -9.37 -18.28
CA SER A 5 25.85 -8.60 -17.20
C SER A 5 24.82 -7.65 -17.82
N THR A 6 23.59 -8.15 -17.96
CA THR A 6 22.43 -7.35 -18.33
C THR A 6 22.23 -6.33 -17.21
N GLN A 7 22.70 -5.11 -17.46
CA GLN A 7 22.38 -3.93 -16.70
C GLN A 7 20.85 -3.77 -16.76
N MET A 8 20.16 -4.30 -15.76
CA MET A 8 18.78 -3.93 -15.47
C MET A 8 18.86 -2.50 -14.94
N ASP A 9 18.70 -1.55 -15.84
CA ASP A 9 18.42 -0.16 -15.51
C ASP A 9 17.04 -0.17 -14.84
N PHE A 10 17.04 -0.41 -13.53
CA PHE A 10 15.92 -0.07 -12.66
C PHE A 10 15.86 1.45 -12.65
N GLY A 11 15.23 1.98 -13.71
CA GLY A 11 14.77 3.34 -13.83
C GLY A 11 13.87 3.63 -12.65
N ILE A 12 14.51 4.07 -11.57
CA ILE A 12 13.93 4.83 -10.49
C ILE A 12 13.20 5.97 -11.19
N ILE A 13 11.88 5.79 -11.29
CA ILE A 13 10.98 6.78 -11.86
C ILE A 13 11.23 8.06 -11.10
N GLU A 14 11.85 8.95 -11.86
CA GLU A 14 12.07 10.36 -11.66
C GLU A 14 11.04 10.98 -10.73
N LYS A 15 11.57 11.63 -9.70
CA LYS A 15 10.94 12.67 -8.91
C LYS A 15 9.98 13.51 -9.77
N VAL A 16 8.69 13.19 -9.74
CA VAL A 16 7.61 14.18 -9.81
C VAL A 16 7.11 14.32 -8.38
N LEU A 17 7.89 15.09 -7.64
CA LEU A 17 7.47 15.69 -6.39
C LEU A 17 6.75 16.98 -6.79
N ASP A 18 5.50 16.85 -7.23
CA ASP A 18 4.60 17.99 -7.37
C ASP A 18 3.76 18.09 -6.12
N ASP A 19 3.85 19.29 -5.54
CA ASP A 19 3.22 19.84 -4.36
C ASP A 19 1.75 19.45 -4.15
N HIS A 20 1.26 19.67 -2.92
CA HIS A 20 -0.14 19.57 -2.47
C HIS A 20 -0.69 18.17 -2.08
N VAL A 21 0.10 17.30 -1.44
CA VAL A 21 -0.51 16.27 -0.57
C VAL A 21 -0.91 16.91 0.76
N SER A 22 -2.15 17.38 0.78
CA SER A 22 -2.86 17.89 1.95
C SER A 22 -2.75 16.92 3.13
N CYS A 23 -2.27 17.45 4.25
CA CYS A 23 -2.15 16.80 5.54
C CYS A 23 -3.50 16.23 6.01
N LYS A 24 -3.71 14.91 5.90
CA LYS A 24 -4.80 14.26 6.64
C LYS A 24 -4.50 12.84 7.14
N SER A 25 -3.36 12.24 6.86
CA SER A 25 -3.35 10.78 6.81
C SER A 25 -1.99 10.10 7.07
N SER A 26 -1.63 10.05 8.35
CA SER A 26 -0.74 9.00 8.86
C SER A 26 -1.35 7.58 8.73
N CYS A 27 -2.58 7.45 8.23
CA CYS A 27 -3.35 6.21 8.14
C CYS A 27 -3.87 5.90 6.71
N ASP A 28 -3.29 6.48 5.65
CA ASP A 28 -3.69 6.12 4.29
C ASP A 28 -3.00 4.83 3.82
N PHE A 29 -3.75 3.95 3.13
CA PHE A 29 -3.20 2.73 2.53
C PHE A 29 -2.12 3.02 1.48
N TYR A 30 -2.26 4.12 0.74
CA TYR A 30 -1.25 4.59 -0.21
C TYR A 30 0.07 4.92 0.50
N SER A 31 0.01 5.63 1.63
CA SER A 31 1.16 5.95 2.45
C SER A 31 1.78 4.71 3.11
N VAL A 32 0.95 3.74 3.52
CA VAL A 32 1.39 2.45 4.10
C VAL A 32 2.18 1.62 3.09
N LEU A 33 1.82 1.66 1.80
CA LEU A 33 2.59 1.03 0.71
C LEU A 33 3.66 1.95 0.11
N GLY A 34 3.62 3.26 0.39
CA GLY A 34 4.47 4.28 -0.22
C GLY A 34 4.25 4.43 -1.72
N CYS A 35 3.04 4.13 -2.19
CA CYS A 35 2.66 4.31 -3.57
C CYS A 35 1.81 5.56 -3.75
N SER A 36 1.82 6.13 -4.95
CA SER A 36 0.92 7.25 -5.28
C SER A 36 -0.52 6.77 -5.43
N ARG A 37 -1.50 7.66 -5.24
CA ARG A 37 -2.92 7.40 -5.56
C ARG A 37 -3.13 7.01 -7.03
N ASN A 38 -2.17 7.31 -7.90
CA ASN A 38 -2.20 7.00 -9.32
C ASN A 38 -1.43 5.70 -9.66
N ALA A 39 -0.88 4.99 -8.67
CA ALA A 39 -0.12 3.78 -8.90
C ALA A 39 -0.98 2.67 -9.54
N THR A 40 -0.34 1.91 -10.43
CA THR A 40 -0.94 0.72 -11.04
C THR A 40 -0.93 -0.45 -10.06
N THR A 41 -1.79 -1.43 -10.29
CA THR A 41 -1.86 -2.65 -9.46
C THR A 41 -0.52 -3.39 -9.42
N GLU A 42 0.24 -3.38 -10.52
CA GLU A 42 1.57 -3.98 -10.59
C GLU A 42 2.58 -3.27 -9.69
N GLN A 43 2.57 -1.93 -9.68
CA GLN A 43 3.42 -1.13 -8.78
C GLN A 43 3.05 -1.37 -7.31
N ILE A 44 1.75 -1.40 -6.99
CA ILE A 44 1.24 -1.69 -5.64
C ILE A 44 1.76 -3.07 -5.17
N LEU A 45 1.70 -4.09 -6.03
CA LEU A 45 2.19 -5.43 -5.71
C LEU A 45 3.72 -5.48 -5.59
N ALA A 46 4.46 -4.74 -6.40
CA ALA A 46 5.92 -4.65 -6.32
C ALA A 46 6.38 -4.03 -4.99
N GLU A 47 5.79 -2.89 -4.62
CA GLU A 47 6.07 -2.19 -3.36
C GLU A 47 5.69 -3.03 -2.14
N TYR A 48 4.52 -3.69 -2.18
CA TYR A 48 4.11 -4.63 -1.15
C TYR A 48 5.16 -5.73 -0.95
N ARG A 49 5.63 -6.37 -2.03
CA ARG A 49 6.65 -7.43 -1.94
C ARG A 49 7.99 -6.92 -1.41
N ALA A 50 8.37 -5.68 -1.72
CA ALA A 50 9.60 -5.08 -1.19
C ALA A 50 9.49 -4.82 0.32
N ARG A 51 8.36 -4.28 0.78
CA ARG A 51 8.10 -4.01 2.19
C ARG A 51 7.96 -5.28 3.02
N VAL A 52 7.22 -6.28 2.55
CA VAL A 52 7.07 -7.57 3.25
C VAL A 52 8.42 -8.24 3.50
N ARG A 53 9.34 -8.21 2.52
CA ARG A 53 10.70 -8.73 2.71
C ARG A 53 11.48 -7.98 3.79
N SER A 54 11.21 -6.69 3.95
CA SER A 54 11.86 -5.84 4.96
C SER A 54 11.29 -6.07 6.37
N TYR A 55 10.02 -6.41 6.48
CA TYR A 55 9.31 -6.67 7.74
C TYR A 55 9.13 -8.17 8.05
N HIS A 56 9.84 -9.04 7.34
CA HIS A 56 9.69 -10.48 7.54
C HIS A 56 10.14 -10.87 8.95
N PRO A 57 9.31 -11.57 9.73
CA PRO A 57 9.59 -11.84 11.15
C PRO A 57 10.81 -12.77 11.35
N ASP A 58 11.21 -13.52 10.32
CA ASP A 58 12.38 -14.40 10.35
C ASP A 58 13.72 -13.63 10.40
N THR A 59 13.75 -12.40 9.87
CA THR A 59 14.95 -11.55 9.83
C THR A 59 14.95 -10.42 10.86
N SER A 60 13.79 -10.08 11.45
CA SER A 60 13.68 -9.09 12.51
C SER A 60 13.24 -9.74 13.83
N SER A 61 14.20 -10.18 14.63
CA SER A 61 14.00 -10.87 15.92
C SER A 61 13.43 -9.99 17.04
N THR A 62 12.76 -8.88 16.72
CA THR A 62 12.27 -7.92 17.71
C THR A 62 11.00 -7.24 17.18
N SER A 63 10.01 -7.15 18.06
CA SER A 63 8.90 -6.19 18.06
C SER A 63 7.58 -6.62 17.38
N ASP A 64 6.54 -6.68 18.21
CA ASP A 64 5.11 -6.64 17.90
C ASP A 64 4.73 -5.58 16.84
N LEU A 65 5.56 -4.54 16.69
CA LEU A 65 5.45 -3.50 15.68
C LEU A 65 5.54 -4.04 14.24
N SER A 66 6.35 -5.09 14.00
CA SER A 66 6.45 -5.72 12.67
C SER A 66 5.15 -6.42 12.29
N ASN A 67 4.46 -7.03 13.26
CA ASN A 67 3.19 -7.71 13.01
C ASN A 67 2.09 -6.70 12.63
N GLU A 68 1.91 -5.63 13.42
CA GLU A 68 0.90 -4.61 13.11
C GLU A 68 1.14 -3.93 11.75
N ARG A 69 2.40 -3.62 11.43
CA ARG A 69 2.77 -3.05 10.13
C ARG A 69 2.51 -4.02 8.99
N PHE A 70 2.79 -5.31 9.19
CA PHE A 70 2.53 -6.35 8.21
C PHE A 70 1.04 -6.53 7.95
N LEU A 71 0.20 -6.55 8.99
CA LEU A 71 -1.26 -6.58 8.84
C LEU A 71 -1.76 -5.37 8.04
N LYS A 72 -1.27 -4.17 8.36
CA LYS A 72 -1.61 -2.94 7.60
C LYS A 72 -1.17 -3.01 6.14
N LEU A 73 -0.02 -3.62 5.85
CA LEU A 73 0.45 -3.83 4.46
C LEU A 73 -0.45 -4.79 3.69
N GLN A 74 -0.89 -5.89 4.32
CA GLN A 74 -1.84 -6.81 3.70
C GLN A 74 -3.17 -6.13 3.42
N GLU A 75 -3.72 -5.43 4.42
CA GLU A 75 -4.98 -4.70 4.31
C GLU A 75 -4.92 -3.68 3.17
N ALA A 76 -3.85 -2.88 3.11
CA ALA A 76 -3.62 -1.92 2.03
C ALA A 76 -3.55 -2.59 0.66
N LYS A 77 -2.86 -3.74 0.55
CA LYS A 77 -2.76 -4.48 -0.70
C LYS A 77 -4.14 -4.97 -1.16
N GLU A 78 -4.93 -5.58 -0.28
CA GLU A 78 -6.25 -6.11 -0.66
C GLU A 78 -7.19 -5.00 -1.15
N VAL A 79 -7.21 -3.87 -0.43
CA VAL A 79 -8.06 -2.73 -0.78
C VAL A 79 -7.63 -2.07 -2.09
N LEU A 80 -6.32 -1.93 -2.32
CA LEU A 80 -5.81 -1.24 -3.50
C LEU A 80 -5.66 -2.14 -4.73
N SER A 81 -5.62 -3.46 -4.54
CA SER A 81 -5.54 -4.44 -5.63
C SER A 81 -6.88 -4.66 -6.32
N ASP A 82 -7.99 -4.53 -5.61
CA ASP A 82 -9.33 -4.66 -6.18
C ASP A 82 -9.91 -3.29 -6.55
N GLU A 83 -10.35 -3.14 -7.80
CA GLU A 83 -10.85 -1.86 -8.27
C GLU A 83 -12.14 -1.43 -7.56
N LYS A 84 -13.00 -2.38 -7.17
CA LYS A 84 -14.23 -2.08 -6.43
C LYS A 84 -13.89 -1.59 -5.04
N MET A 85 -12.97 -2.25 -4.34
CA MET A 85 -12.49 -1.80 -3.03
C MET A 85 -11.82 -0.43 -3.10
N ARG A 86 -10.97 -0.20 -4.10
CA ARG A 86 -10.27 1.08 -4.29
C ARG A 86 -11.24 2.23 -4.53
N LYS A 87 -12.29 2.01 -5.33
CA LYS A 87 -13.36 3.01 -5.54
C LYS A 87 -14.07 3.34 -4.23
N GLU A 88 -14.41 2.32 -3.45
CA GLU A 88 -15.10 2.49 -2.17
C GLU A 88 -14.22 3.19 -1.13
N TYR A 89 -12.92 2.85 -1.10
CA TYR A 89 -11.93 3.54 -0.28
C TYR A 89 -11.76 5.01 -0.66
N ASN A 90 -11.76 5.33 -1.96
CA ASN A 90 -11.73 6.72 -2.41
C ASN A 90 -12.99 7.49 -1.99
N LYS A 91 -14.18 6.88 -2.01
CA LYS A 91 -15.40 7.50 -1.49
C LYS A 91 -15.34 7.69 0.03
N TRP A 92 -14.81 6.71 0.76
CA TRP A 92 -14.61 6.82 2.21
C TRP A 92 -13.71 8.01 2.55
N LEU A 93 -12.60 8.18 1.81
CA LEU A 93 -11.68 9.32 1.96
C LEU A 93 -12.35 10.68 1.68
N ASP A 94 -13.24 10.75 0.68
CA ASP A 94 -13.96 11.97 0.32
C ASP A 94 -15.05 12.32 1.34
N SER A 95 -15.77 11.29 1.81
CA SER A 95 -16.95 11.44 2.67
C SER A 95 -16.69 12.18 3.99
N SER A 96 -15.43 12.31 4.41
CA SER A 96 -15.03 12.98 5.64
C SER A 96 -15.73 12.45 6.90
N ILE A 97 -16.31 11.25 6.83
CA ILE A 97 -17.00 10.58 7.92
C ILE A 97 -15.96 9.91 8.83
N ALA A 98 -16.08 10.08 10.15
CA ALA A 98 -15.18 9.50 11.15
C ALA A 98 -15.43 7.99 11.42
N VAL A 99 -15.93 7.25 10.43
CA VAL A 99 -16.15 5.81 10.56
C VAL A 99 -14.88 5.05 10.18
N PRO A 100 -14.48 4.02 10.95
CA PRO A 100 -13.34 3.20 10.60
C PRO A 100 -13.61 2.43 9.30
N TRP A 101 -12.59 2.31 8.44
CA TRP A 101 -12.66 1.62 7.15
C TRP A 101 -13.27 0.22 7.25
N LYS A 102 -12.90 -0.54 8.28
CA LYS A 102 -13.42 -1.89 8.51
C LYS A 102 -14.94 -1.95 8.67
N LEU A 103 -15.55 -0.93 9.26
CA LEU A 103 -17.00 -0.85 9.43
C LEU A 103 -17.69 -0.41 8.13
N TRP A 104 -17.05 0.49 7.36
CA TRP A 104 -17.56 0.91 6.03
C TRP A 104 -17.75 -0.29 5.09
N LEU A 105 -16.81 -1.22 5.15
CA LEU A 105 -16.83 -2.45 4.37
C LEU A 105 -18.03 -3.36 4.69
N GLU A 106 -18.35 -3.51 5.98
CA GLU A 106 -19.47 -4.35 6.44
C GLU A 106 -20.82 -3.83 5.92
N HIS A 107 -21.03 -2.51 5.97
CA HIS A 107 -22.24 -1.88 5.43
C HIS A 107 -22.40 -2.04 3.91
N ASN A 108 -21.29 -2.16 3.17
CA ASN A 108 -21.29 -2.33 1.72
C ASN A 108 -21.27 -3.80 1.28
N GLY A 109 -21.30 -4.75 2.21
CA GLY A 109 -21.25 -6.19 1.92
C GLY A 109 -19.89 -6.64 1.37
N LEU A 110 -18.82 -5.92 1.70
CA LEU A 110 -17.47 -6.15 1.21
C LEU A 110 -16.58 -6.59 2.39
N SER A 111 -16.68 -7.85 2.82
CA SER A 111 -15.81 -8.34 3.90
C SER A 111 -14.41 -8.65 3.38
N MET A 112 -13.37 -8.26 4.14
CA MET A 112 -12.06 -8.92 4.02
C MET A 112 -12.18 -10.34 4.57
N VAL A 113 -11.46 -11.28 3.96
CA VAL A 113 -11.48 -12.70 4.34
C VAL A 113 -10.66 -12.98 5.59
#